data_AF-A0A937P4W8-F1
#
_entry.id   AF-A0A937P4W8-F1
#
_cell.length_a   1.000
_cell.length_b   1.000
_cell.length_c   1.000
_cell.angle_alpha   90.00
_cell.angle_beta   90.00
_cell.angle_gamma   90.00
#
_symmetry.space_group_name_H-M   'P 1'
#
loop_
_entity.id
_entity.type
_entity.pdbx_description
1 polymer ?
#
loop_
_entity_poly.entity_id
_entity_poly.type
_entity_poly.pdbx_seq_one_letter_code
_entity_poly.pdbx_strand_id
1 'polypeptide(L)' 'MAIEIFKQLQSGTMNNAANLTDDNQLTAICKWLINL' A
#
# COMPACT_ATOMS: atom_id res chain seq x y z
N MET A 1 -7.64 -11.88 -1.74
CA MET A 1 -6.76 -10.81 -2.23
C MET A 1 -6.10 -10.01 -1.11
N ALA A 2 -6.83 -9.53 -0.09
CA ALA A 2 -6.20 -8.77 1.01
C ALA A 2 -5.10 -9.56 1.75
N ILE A 3 -5.31 -10.86 1.98
CA ILE A 3 -4.32 -11.75 2.62
C ILE A 3 -3.07 -11.90 1.75
N GLU A 4 -3.22 -12.05 0.44
CA GLU A 4 -2.10 -12.16 -0.50
C GLU A 4 -1.30 -10.86 -0.58
N ILE A 5 -1.97 -9.71 -0.61
CA ILE A 5 -1.32 -8.39 -0.58
C ILE A 5 -0.51 -8.23 0.71
N PHE A 6 -1.10 -8.58 1.86
CA PHE A 6 -0.40 -8.53 3.13
C PHE A 6 0.84 -9.44 3.16
N LYS A 7 0.73 -10.66 2.64
CA LYS A 7 1.89 -11.58 2.52
C LYS A 7 2.98 -11.01 1.62
N GLN A 8 2.62 -10.37 0.51
CA GLN A 8 3.59 -9.74 -0.40
C GLN A 8 4.28 -8.52 0.21
N LEU A 9 3.58 -7.76 1.06
CA LEU A 9 4.17 -6.70 1.87
C LEU A 9 5.15 -7.27 2.90
N GLN A 10 4.78 -8.35 3.60
CA GLN A 10 5.66 -9.02 4.56
C GLN A 10 6.89 -9.64 3.92
N SER A 11 6.77 -10.20 2.71
CA SER A 11 7.89 -10.79 1.98
C SER A 11 8.80 -9.75 1.30
N GLY A 12 8.42 -8.47 1.30
CA GLY A 12 9.15 -7.41 0.60
C GLY A 12 9.06 -7.49 -0.93
N THR A 13 8.18 -8.34 -1.46
CA THR A 13 7.91 -8.42 -2.91
C THR A 13 7.09 -7.22 -3.38
N MET A 14 6.27 -6.66 -2.48
CA MET A 14 5.53 -5.41 -2.67
C MET A 14 5.96 -4.42 -1.60
N ASN A 15 6.25 -3.18 -2.00
CA ASN A 15 6.79 -2.16 -1.08
C ASN A 15 5.70 -1.36 -0.37
N ASN A 16 4.52 -1.20 -0.99
CA ASN A 16 3.41 -0.44 -0.43
C ASN A 16 2.08 -0.86 -1.10
N ALA A 17 0.96 -0.69 -0.39
CA ALA A 17 -0.39 -0.94 -0.89
C ALA A 17 -1.40 -0.06 -0.15
N ALA A 18 -2.52 0.26 -0.80
CA ALA A 18 -3.60 1.03 -0.22
C ALA A 18 -4.97 0.54 -0.72
N ASN A 19 -5.97 0.60 0.15
CA ASN A 19 -7.36 0.51 -0.27
C ASN A 19 -7.82 1.86 -0.85
N LEU A 20 -8.27 1.88 -2.11
CA LEU A 20 -8.69 3.11 -2.78
C LEU A 20 -9.98 3.73 -2.23
N THR A 21 -10.81 2.97 -1.51
CA THR A 21 -12.01 3.50 -0.86
C THR A 21 -11.76 3.93 0.59
N ASP A 22 -10.51 3.87 1.06
CA ASP A 22 -10.07 4.41 2.34
C ASP A 22 -9.21 5.65 2.07
N ASP A 23 -9.78 6.83 2.31
CA ASP A 23 -9.14 8.12 2.02
C ASP A 23 -7.82 8.31 2.76
N ASN A 24 -7.66 7.72 3.95
CA ASN A 24 -6.43 7.82 4.72
C ASN A 24 -5.32 7.01 4.05
N GLN A 25 -5.63 5.79 3.61
CA GLN A 25 -4.67 4.95 2.90
C GLN A 25 -4.30 5.53 1.53
N LEU A 26 -5.28 6.05 0.79
CA LEU A 26 -5.06 6.72 -0.48
C LEU A 26 -4.15 7.95 -0.33
N THR A 27 -4.42 8.78 0.68
CA THR A 27 -3.58 9.95 0.96
C THR A 27 -2.16 9.54 1.36
N ALA A 28 -2.01 8.51 2.19
CA ALA A 28 -0.71 8.03 2.64
C ALA A 28 0.13 7.48 1.47
N ILE A 29 -0.47 6.69 0.57
CA ILE A 29 0.26 6.14 -0.57
C ILE A 29 0.62 7.23 -1.59
N CYS A 30 -0.23 8.22 -1.83
CA CYS A 30 0.10 9.36 -2.68
C CYS A 30 1.26 10.20 -2.10
N LYS A 31 1.26 10.42 -0.78
CA LYS A 31 2.39 11.09 -0.10
C LYS A 31 3.68 10.28 -0.24
N TRP A 32 3.61 8.96 -0.09
CA TRP A 32 4.77 8.09 -0.31
C TRP A 32 5.28 8.19 -1.75
N LEU A 33 4.40 8.16 -2.76
CA LEU A 33 4.76 8.27 -4.17
C LEU A 33 5.48 9.58 -4.53
N ILE A 34 5.09 10.70 -3.92
CA ILE A 34 5.69 12.01 -4.19
C ILE A 34 7.07 12.16 -3.51
N ASN A 35 7.37 11.37 -2.49
CA ASN A 35 8.64 11.39 -1.75
C ASN A 35 9.58 10.23 -2.11
N LEU A 36 9.32 9.52 -3.22
CA LEU A 36 10.23 8.52 -3.81
C LEU A 36 11.50 9.18 -4.35
#